data_AF-A0A0G1UZW0-F1
#
_entry.id   AF-A0A0G1UZW0-F1
#
_cell.length_a   1.000
_cell.length_b   1.000
_cell.length_c   1.000
_cell.angle_alpha   90.00
_cell.angle_beta   90.00
_cell.angle_gamma   90.00
#
_symmetry.space_group_name_H-M   'P 1'
#
loop_
_entity.id
_entity.type
_entity.pdbx_description
1 polymer ?
#
loop_
_entity_poly.entity_id
_entity_poly.type
_entity_poly.pdbx_seq_one_letter_code
_entity_poly.pdbx_strand_id
1 'polypeptide(L)'
;MHTIYTQAVGKSDISPKILADFLINKRYGELLPATPSQLIQLIKSSQAQSSVSSDQIRKSVTRVLDTHPRAVADLKTGKQQAMFFIIGQIKRELGNIDIELTKNIIGELLKINRLQT
;
A
#
# COMPACT_ATOMS: atom_id res chain seq x y z
N MET A 1 8.49 -21.72 24.98
CA MET A 1 7.50 -21.93 23.90
C MET A 1 7.91 -21.08 22.71
N HIS A 2 8.18 -21.70 21.55
CA HIS A 2 8.37 -20.93 20.32
C HIS A 2 6.99 -20.62 19.73
N THR A 3 6.63 -19.34 19.63
CA THR A 3 5.37 -18.90 19.02
C THR A 3 5.49 -18.91 17.49
N ILE A 4 4.35 -18.95 16.79
CA ILE A 4 4.28 -18.90 15.32
C ILE A 4 5.11 -17.73 14.77
N TYR A 5 5.08 -16.58 15.45
CA TYR A 5 5.91 -15.41 15.14
C TYR A 5 7.41 -15.72 15.18
N THR A 6 7.92 -16.22 16.31
CA THR A 6 9.35 -16.52 16.48
C THR A 6 9.87 -17.53 15.45
N GLN A 7 9.05 -18.52 15.10
CA GLN A 7 9.41 -19.53 14.10
C GLN A 7 9.36 -18.96 12.67
N ALA A 8 8.45 -18.04 12.36
CA ALA A 8 8.37 -17.40 11.06
C ALA A 8 9.56 -16.47 10.79
N VAL A 9 10.03 -15.76 11.82
CA VAL A 9 11.25 -14.94 11.76
C VAL A 9 12.48 -15.78 11.41
N GLY A 10 12.60 -16.98 11.97
CA GLY A 10 13.73 -17.87 11.68
C GLY A 10 13.64 -18.63 10.34
N LYS A 11 12.52 -18.55 9.61
CA LYS A 11 12.25 -19.34 8.40
C LYS A 11 12.04 -18.51 7.13
N SER A 12 12.11 -17.19 7.21
CA SER A 12 11.86 -16.32 6.06
C SER A 12 12.68 -15.04 6.11
N ASP A 13 12.93 -14.46 4.94
CA ASP A 13 13.55 -13.13 4.80
C ASP A 13 12.56 -11.97 5.07
N ILE A 14 11.36 -12.27 5.55
CA ILE A 14 10.35 -11.26 5.86
C ILE A 14 10.76 -10.57 7.15
N SER A 15 10.81 -9.24 7.15
CA SER A 15 11.23 -8.49 8.33
C SER A 15 10.31 -8.80 9.53
N PRO A 16 10.87 -8.89 10.75
CA PRO A 16 10.08 -9.15 11.97
C PRO A 16 8.94 -8.14 12.15
N LYS A 17 9.16 -6.88 11.75
CA LYS A 17 8.14 -5.83 11.76
C LYS A 17 6.94 -6.19 10.86
N ILE A 18 7.17 -6.64 9.63
CA ILE A 18 6.08 -7.01 8.72
C ILE A 18 5.28 -8.19 9.28
N LEU A 19 5.96 -9.20 9.84
CA LEU A 19 5.31 -10.34 10.49
C LEU A 19 4.44 -9.90 11.67
N ALA A 20 4.95 -9.03 12.53
CA ALA A 20 4.23 -8.48 13.67
C ALA A 20 3.02 -7.64 13.22
N ASP A 21 3.23 -6.71 12.29
CA ASP A 21 2.19 -5.85 11.74
C ASP A 21 1.06 -6.69 11.11
N PHE A 22 1.38 -7.77 10.40
CA PHE A 22 0.39 -8.64 9.77
C PHE A 22 -0.46 -9.40 10.80
N LEU A 23 0.16 -9.86 11.89
CA LEU A 23 -0.51 -10.56 12.97
C LEU A 23 -1.40 -9.63 13.81
N ILE A 24 -0.85 -8.48 14.22
CA ILE A 24 -1.54 -7.48 15.06
C ILE A 24 -2.76 -6.91 14.31
N ASN A 25 -2.60 -6.57 13.04
CA ASN A 25 -3.67 -6.03 12.21
C ASN A 25 -4.61 -7.10 11.64
N LYS A 26 -4.45 -8.38 12.04
CA LYS A 26 -5.29 -9.51 11.61
C LYS A 26 -5.48 -9.60 10.10
N ARG A 27 -4.42 -9.33 9.33
CA ARG A 27 -4.47 -9.32 7.85
C ARG A 27 -4.61 -10.73 7.24
N TYR A 28 -4.70 -11.75 8.07
CA TYR A 28 -4.99 -13.15 7.74
C TYR A 28 -6.50 -13.48 7.71
N GLY A 29 -7.38 -12.53 8.02
CA GLY A 29 -8.83 -12.74 8.07
C GLY A 29 -9.32 -13.25 9.42
N GLU A 30 -10.43 -13.98 9.44
CA GLU A 30 -11.08 -14.44 10.67
C GLU A 30 -10.30 -15.54 11.40
N LEU A 31 -9.54 -16.35 10.67
CA LEU A 31 -8.82 -17.50 11.21
C LEU A 31 -7.33 -17.20 11.37
N LEU A 32 -6.84 -17.32 12.60
CA LEU A 32 -5.41 -17.21 12.89
C LEU A 32 -4.63 -18.28 12.08
N PRO A 33 -3.51 -17.92 11.43
CA PRO A 33 -2.65 -18.90 10.80
C PRO A 33 -2.19 -19.93 11.83
N ALA A 34 -2.38 -21.21 11.53
CA ALA A 34 -2.05 -22.31 12.43
C ALA A 34 -0.56 -22.67 12.38
N THR A 35 0.15 -22.29 11.31
CA THR A 35 1.56 -22.60 11.10
C THR A 35 2.39 -21.39 10.64
N PRO A 36 3.70 -21.36 10.91
CA PRO A 36 4.59 -20.32 10.40
C PRO A 36 4.61 -20.23 8.88
N SER A 37 4.59 -21.36 8.19
CA SER A 37 4.57 -21.41 6.72
C SER A 37 3.30 -20.79 6.15
N GLN A 38 2.14 -21.04 6.78
CA GLN A 38 0.87 -20.44 6.38
C GLN A 38 0.90 -18.91 6.57
N LEU A 39 1.45 -18.42 7.69
CA LEU A 39 1.64 -16.98 7.91
C LEU A 39 2.52 -16.36 6.81
N ILE A 40 3.66 -16.98 6.51
CA ILE A 40 4.59 -16.50 5.46
C ILE A 40 3.89 -16.48 4.09
N GLN A 41 3.14 -17.53 3.76
CA GLN A 41 2.41 -17.60 2.49
C GLN A 41 1.33 -16.53 2.39
N LEU A 42 0.53 -16.32 3.44
CA LEU A 42 -0.50 -15.28 3.47
C LEU A 42 0.08 -13.88 3.30
N ILE A 43 1.24 -13.60 3.92
CA ILE A 43 1.94 -12.33 3.75
C ILE A 43 2.39 -12.17 2.29
N LYS A 44 3.05 -13.19 1.72
CA LYS A 44 3.51 -13.15 0.33
C LYS A 44 2.35 -12.98 -0.66
N SER A 45 1.25 -13.70 -0.46
CA SER A 45 0.05 -13.57 -1.29
C SER A 45 -0.60 -12.20 -1.14
N SER A 46 -0.67 -11.64 0.08
CA SER A 46 -1.19 -10.29 0.30
C SER A 46 -0.33 -9.22 -0.36
N GLN A 47 1.00 -9.38 -0.36
CA GLN A 47 1.93 -8.47 -1.04
C GLN A 47 1.86 -8.62 -2.57
N ALA A 48 1.66 -9.82 -3.07
CA ALA A 48 1.49 -10.08 -4.51
C ALA A 48 0.14 -9.58 -5.06
N GLN A 49 -0.80 -9.18 -4.20
CA GLN A 49 -2.16 -8.80 -4.60
C GLN A 49 -2.32 -7.33 -5.00
N SER A 50 -1.25 -6.54 -5.12
CA SER A 50 -1.27 -5.34 -5.97
C SER A 50 -1.31 -5.78 -7.43
N SER A 51 -2.46 -6.30 -7.87
CA SER A 51 -2.65 -6.83 -9.23
C SER A 51 -2.61 -5.75 -10.32
N VAL A 52 -2.64 -4.48 -9.90
CA VAL A 52 -2.66 -3.32 -10.79
C VAL A 52 -1.22 -2.89 -11.07
N SER A 53 -0.85 -2.89 -12.35
CA SER A 53 0.51 -2.50 -12.75
C SER A 53 0.77 -1.01 -12.48
N SER A 54 2.04 -0.66 -12.31
CA SER A 54 2.48 0.73 -12.18
C SER A 54 1.99 1.61 -13.35
N ASP A 55 1.97 1.08 -14.57
CA ASP A 55 1.48 1.78 -15.76
C ASP A 55 -0.02 2.06 -15.70
N GLN A 56 -0.82 1.12 -15.20
CA GLN A 56 -2.26 1.31 -15.00
C GLN A 56 -2.51 2.38 -13.93
N ILE A 57 -1.77 2.34 -12.83
CA ILE A 57 -1.83 3.36 -11.78
C ILE A 57 -1.47 4.71 -12.36
N ARG A 58 -0.36 4.83 -13.11
CA ARG A 58 0.06 6.08 -13.74
C ARG A 58 -1.00 6.66 -14.68
N LYS A 59 -1.61 5.82 -15.52
CA LYS A 59 -2.71 6.24 -16.42
C LYS A 59 -3.92 6.77 -15.64
N SER A 60 -4.33 6.09 -14.58
CA SER A 60 -5.45 6.53 -13.73
C SER A 60 -5.10 7.80 -12.97
N VAL A 61 -3.88 7.91 -12.41
CA VAL A 61 -3.40 9.12 -11.73
C VAL A 61 -3.51 10.32 -12.67
N THR A 62 -2.97 10.24 -13.88
CA THR A 62 -3.06 11.35 -14.87
C THR A 62 -4.51 11.76 -15.09
N ARG A 63 -5.42 10.80 -15.32
CA ARG A 63 -6.85 11.09 -15.51
C ARG A 63 -7.49 11.75 -14.29
N VAL A 64 -7.21 11.26 -13.09
CA VAL A 64 -7.78 11.79 -11.84
C VAL A 64 -7.27 13.21 -11.58
N LEU A 65 -5.99 13.48 -11.83
CA LEU A 65 -5.40 14.82 -11.69
C LEU A 65 -6.04 15.81 -12.67
N ASP A 66 -6.27 15.41 -13.92
CA ASP A 66 -6.90 16.26 -14.95
C ASP A 66 -8.37 16.57 -14.62
N THR A 67 -9.09 15.60 -14.07
CA THR A 67 -10.52 15.72 -13.75
C THR A 67 -10.81 16.44 -12.43
N HIS A 68 -9.82 16.56 -11.54
CA HIS A 68 -9.98 17.15 -10.20
C HIS A 68 -9.00 18.30 -9.91
N PRO A 69 -9.01 19.39 -10.70
CA PRO A 69 -8.02 20.47 -10.60
C PRO A 69 -8.00 21.16 -9.22
N ARG A 70 -9.15 21.24 -8.53
CA ARG A 70 -9.22 21.79 -7.16
C ARG A 70 -8.46 20.93 -6.16
N ALA A 71 -8.59 19.61 -6.24
CA ALA A 71 -7.85 18.69 -5.38
C ALA A 71 -6.34 18.75 -5.66
N VAL A 72 -5.95 18.97 -6.93
CA VAL A 72 -4.54 19.19 -7.29
C VAL A 72 -4.00 20.49 -6.68
N ALA A 73 -4.77 21.57 -6.73
CA ALA A 73 -4.37 22.84 -6.10
C ALA A 73 -4.21 22.68 -4.58
N ASP A 74 -5.20 22.08 -3.92
CA ASP A 74 -5.14 21.78 -2.48
C ASP A 74 -3.93 20.90 -2.13
N LEU A 75 -3.65 19.89 -2.95
CA LEU A 75 -2.50 19.01 -2.75
C LEU A 75 -1.17 19.77 -2.90
N LYS A 76 -1.05 20.67 -3.88
CA LYS A 76 0.13 21.53 -4.04
C LYS A 76 0.34 22.49 -2.87
N THR A 77 -0.72 22.87 -2.16
CA THR A 77 -0.63 23.64 -0.91
C THR A 77 -0.26 22.79 0.31
N GLY A 78 -0.07 21.48 0.14
CA GLY A 78 0.34 20.56 1.20
C GLY A 78 -0.82 19.93 1.99
N LYS A 79 -2.07 20.09 1.55
CA LYS A 79 -3.23 19.51 2.24
C LYS A 79 -3.25 17.99 2.05
N GLN A 80 -2.85 17.26 3.10
CA GLN A 80 -2.80 15.79 3.07
C GLN A 80 -4.15 15.14 2.74
N GLN A 81 -5.27 15.77 3.11
CA GLN A 81 -6.61 15.26 2.81
C GLN A 81 -6.85 15.16 1.29
N ALA A 82 -6.29 16.08 0.50
CA ALA A 82 -6.40 16.04 -0.96
C ALA A 82 -5.62 14.86 -1.57
N MET A 83 -4.49 14.47 -0.98
CA MET A 83 -3.75 13.26 -1.39
C MET A 83 -4.61 12.02 -1.20
N PHE A 84 -5.23 11.87 -0.03
CA PHE A 84 -6.09 10.71 0.25
C PHE A 84 -7.37 10.71 -0.58
N PHE A 85 -7.92 11.88 -0.91
CA PHE A 85 -9.03 11.99 -1.86
C PHE A 85 -8.64 11.46 -3.26
N ILE A 86 -7.51 11.91 -3.81
CA ILE A 86 -7.03 11.45 -5.13
C ILE A 86 -6.77 9.93 -5.11
N ILE A 87 -6.12 9.42 -4.07
CA ILE A 87 -5.91 7.97 -3.90
C ILE A 87 -7.25 7.22 -3.84
N GLY A 88 -8.25 7.79 -3.15
CA GLY A 88 -9.59 7.23 -3.09
C GLY A 88 -10.25 7.10 -4.47
N GLN A 89 -10.07 8.09 -5.35
CA GLN A 89 -10.58 8.03 -6.72
C GLN A 89 -9.85 6.96 -7.55
N ILE A 90 -8.53 6.87 -7.45
CA ILE A 90 -7.74 5.84 -8.14
C ILE A 90 -8.12 4.44 -7.65
N LYS A 91 -8.31 4.27 -6.35
CA LYS A 91 -8.78 3.01 -5.74
C LYS A 91 -10.18 2.64 -6.23
N ARG A 92 -11.06 3.63 -6.44
CA ARG A 92 -12.39 3.40 -7.00
C ARG A 92 -12.34 2.96 -8.47
N GLU A 93 -11.37 3.46 -9.25
CA GLU A 93 -11.18 3.05 -10.65
C GLU A 93 -10.52 1.68 -10.80
N LEU A 94 -9.47 1.40 -10.02
CA LEU A 94 -8.58 0.24 -10.23
C LEU A 94 -8.74 -0.86 -9.19
N GLY A 95 -9.48 -0.63 -8.11
CA GLY A 95 -9.63 -1.57 -7.02
C GLY A 95 -8.41 -1.59 -6.10
N ASN A 96 -7.80 -2.77 -5.89
CA ASN A 96 -6.71 -2.92 -4.93
C ASN A 96 -5.39 -2.40 -5.50
N ILE A 97 -5.01 -1.19 -5.12
CA ILE A 97 -3.78 -0.51 -5.53
C ILE A 97 -2.73 -0.51 -4.42
N ASP A 98 -1.46 -0.45 -4.81
CA ASP A 98 -0.37 -0.12 -3.90
C ASP A 98 -0.42 1.39 -3.57
N ILE A 99 -0.74 1.70 -2.32
CA ILE A 99 -0.90 3.08 -1.84
C ILE A 99 0.42 3.84 -1.85
N GLU A 100 1.54 3.20 -1.49
CA GLU A 100 2.84 3.86 -1.45
C GLU A 100 3.34 4.19 -2.86
N LEU A 101 3.25 3.23 -3.76
CA LEU A 101 3.55 3.41 -5.18
C LEU A 101 2.69 4.53 -5.77
N THR A 102 1.38 4.52 -5.49
CA THR A 102 0.45 5.54 -5.99
C THR A 102 0.81 6.94 -5.48
N LYS A 103 1.12 7.08 -4.18
CA LYS A 103 1.60 8.35 -3.61
C LYS A 103 2.89 8.83 -4.26
N ASN A 104 3.80 7.92 -4.63
CA ASN A 104 5.06 8.27 -5.28
C ASN A 104 4.81 8.77 -6.70
N ILE A 105 3.98 8.07 -7.49
CA ILE A 105 3.61 8.48 -8.85
C ILE A 105 2.91 9.85 -8.86
N ILE A 106 1.99 10.11 -7.91
CA ILE A 106 1.35 11.42 -7.76
C ILE A 106 2.40 12.51 -7.48
N GLY A 107 3.34 12.25 -6.57
CA GLY A 107 4.42 13.17 -6.22
C GLY A 107 5.31 13.49 -7.42
N GLU A 108 5.73 12.47 -8.17
CA GLU A 108 6.52 12.62 -9.41
C GLU A 108 5.79 13.46 -10.45
N LEU A 109 4.52 13.15 -10.74
CA LEU A 109 3.74 13.86 -11.76
C LEU A 109 3.49 15.32 -11.42
N LEU A 110 3.31 15.64 -10.14
CA LEU A 110 3.08 17.01 -9.67
C LEU A 110 4.39 17.75 -9.34
N LYS A 111 5.55 17.10 -9.50
CA LYS A 111 6.87 17.60 -9.07
C LYS A 111 6.87 18.06 -7.60
N ILE A 112 6.07 17.41 -6.76
CA ILE A 112 6.05 17.68 -5.33
C ILE A 112 7.27 16.97 -4.76
N ASN A 113 8.35 17.74 -4.60
CA ASN A 113 9.62 17.24 -4.09
C ASN A 113 9.39 16.75 -2.65
N ARG A 114 9.43 15.42 -2.43
CA ARG A 114 9.50 14.90 -1.07
C ARG A 114 10.92 15.12 -0.58
N LEU A 115 11.13 16.25 0.10
CA LEU A 115 12.17 16.26 1.12
C LEU A 115 11.72 15.25 2.17
N GLN A 116 12.32 14.06 2.10
CA GLN A 116 12.41 13.20 3.26
C GLN A 116 13.17 14.00 4.33
N THR A 117 12.45 14.39 5.38
CA THR A 117 13.03 14.71 6.69
C THR A 117 12.54 13.64 7.64
#